data_AF-A0AAU5QWK0-F1
#
_entry.id   AF-A0AAU5QWK0-F1
#
_cell.length_a   1.000
_cell.length_b   1.000
_cell.length_c   1.000
_cell.angle_alpha   90.00
_cell.angle_beta   90.00
_cell.angle_gamma   90.00
#
_symmetry.space_group_name_H-M   'P 1'
#
loop_
_entity.id
_entity.type
_entity.pdbx_description
1 polymer ?
#
loop_
_entity_poly.entity_id
_entity_poly.type
_entity_poly.pdbx_seq_one_letter_code
_entity_poly.pdbx_strand_id
1 'polypeptide(L)'
;MSHPQSYEILLVPEFKESAGAPTPGAAIRSAVVAATGDTGASGYPRYAGDGMEADIDPATHTVEALLVDGAELDYGLTVRIAERRGGTGEAGTATEPAGESEAGESEAGERTAEPTEETGDR
;
A
#
# COMPACT_ATOMS: atom_id res chain seq x y z
N MET A 1 -10.20 11.29 -11.93
CA MET A 1 -9.03 10.53 -11.45
C MET A 1 -9.11 10.52 -9.94
N SER A 2 -9.11 9.34 -9.31
CA SER A 2 -9.10 9.24 -7.85
C SER A 2 -7.64 9.31 -7.40
N HIS A 3 -7.31 10.23 -6.50
CA HIS A 3 -5.98 10.32 -5.90
C HIS A 3 -5.88 9.33 -4.73
N PRO A 4 -4.66 8.97 -4.29
CA PRO A 4 -4.45 8.11 -3.13
C PRO A 4 -5.23 8.62 -1.93
N GLN A 5 -5.92 7.71 -1.25
CA GLN A 5 -6.71 8.07 -0.07
C GLN A 5 -5.84 8.20 1.19
N SER A 6 -4.57 7.77 1.13
CA SER A 6 -3.63 7.88 2.24
C SER A 6 -2.18 7.92 1.77
N TYR A 7 -1.34 8.56 2.58
CA TYR A 7 0.11 8.66 2.42
C TYR A 7 0.81 8.38 3.74
N GLU A 8 2.00 7.80 3.68
CA GLU A 8 2.90 7.73 4.82
C GLU A 8 3.90 8.90 4.72
N ILE A 9 3.93 9.72 5.75
CA ILE A 9 4.79 10.90 5.85
C ILE A 9 5.92 10.60 6.83
N LEU A 10 7.12 11.00 6.44
CA LEU A 10 8.36 10.85 7.19
C LEU A 10 8.90 12.24 7.52
N LEU A 11 9.05 12.51 8.80
CA LEU A 11 9.74 13.70 9.29
C LEU A 11 11.20 13.37 9.51
N VAL A 12 12.11 14.08 8.86
CA VAL A 12 13.56 13.82 8.89
C VAL A 12 14.32 15.10 9.27
N PRO A 13 15.38 15.01 10.08
CA PRO A 13 16.27 16.14 10.32
C PRO A 13 17.08 16.50 9.09
N GLU A 14 17.16 17.79 8.78
CA GLU A 14 18.07 18.38 7.82
C GLU A 14 19.36 18.82 8.54
N PHE A 15 20.13 17.87 9.07
CA PHE A 15 21.52 18.13 9.46
C PHE A 15 22.45 17.12 8.79
N LYS A 16 23.24 17.61 7.83
CA LYS A 16 24.40 16.89 7.31
C LYS A 16 25.46 16.84 8.41
N GLU A 17 25.81 15.60 8.77
CA GLU A 17 26.91 15.20 9.66
C GLU A 17 26.72 15.42 11.17
N SER A 18 26.57 14.30 11.89
CA SER A 18 27.16 14.16 13.21
C SER A 18 27.77 12.76 13.35
N ALA A 19 29.05 12.75 13.70
CA ALA A 19 29.84 11.56 13.96
C ALA A 19 29.13 10.68 15.00
N GLY A 20 28.72 9.47 14.58
CA GLY A 20 28.05 8.47 15.42
C GLY A 20 26.54 8.27 15.17
N ALA A 21 26.00 8.77 14.06
CA ALA A 21 24.56 8.87 13.80
C ALA A 21 23.84 7.54 13.45
N PRO A 22 22.55 7.40 13.84
CA PRO A 22 21.63 6.52 13.12
C PRO A 22 21.55 6.98 11.65
N THR A 23 21.38 6.02 10.74
CA THR A 23 21.49 6.15 9.28
C THR A 23 20.94 7.50 8.75
N PRO A 24 21.70 8.24 7.91
CA PRO A 24 21.19 9.42 7.22
C PRO A 24 19.86 9.09 6.53
N GLY A 25 18.78 9.80 6.88
CA GLY A 25 17.43 9.53 6.38
C GLY A 25 16.53 8.67 7.28
N ALA A 26 16.95 8.34 8.50
CA ALA A 26 16.05 7.77 9.50
C ALA A 26 15.05 8.84 9.96
N ALA A 27 13.75 8.60 9.72
CA ALA A 27 12.68 9.48 10.16
C ALA A 27 12.65 9.55 11.69
N ILE A 28 12.57 10.76 12.24
CA ILE A 28 12.36 10.99 13.67
C ILE A 28 10.90 10.79 14.08
N ARG A 29 9.98 10.91 13.11
CA ARG A 29 8.56 10.60 13.26
C ARG A 29 8.02 10.14 11.91
N SER A 30 7.11 9.16 11.94
CA SER A 30 6.29 8.81 10.79
C SER A 30 4.81 8.85 11.17
N ALA A 31 3.95 9.10 10.19
CA ALA A 31 2.51 9.14 10.34
C ALA A 31 1.85 8.67 9.05
N VAL A 32 0.71 7.99 9.16
CA VAL A 32 -0.15 7.73 8.01
C VAL A 32 -1.26 8.77 8.02
N VAL A 33 -1.32 9.59 6.98
CA VAL A 33 -2.35 10.60 6.81
C VAL A 33 -3.36 10.16 5.77
N ALA A 34 -4.64 10.45 6.00
CA ALA A 34 -5.74 10.13 5.10
C ALA A 34 -6.36 11.40 4.53
N ALA A 35 -6.87 11.31 3.30
CA ALA A 35 -7.53 12.43 2.65
C ALA A 35 -8.74 12.88 3.48
N THR A 36 -8.82 14.16 3.82
CA THR A 36 -9.96 14.70 4.58
C THR A 36 -11.14 15.04 3.66
N GLY A 37 -10.86 15.22 2.36
CA GLY A 37 -11.81 15.73 1.38
C GLY A 37 -11.79 17.26 1.24
N ASP A 38 -11.03 17.95 2.11
CA ASP A 38 -10.89 19.40 2.08
C ASP A 38 -9.69 19.85 1.23
N THR A 39 -9.71 21.14 0.87
CA THR A 39 -8.55 21.82 0.31
C THR A 39 -7.77 22.51 1.43
N GLY A 40 -6.47 22.26 1.46
CA GLY A 40 -5.53 22.88 2.37
C GLY A 40 -5.26 24.35 2.11
N ALA A 41 -4.52 24.97 3.03
CA ALA A 41 -4.19 26.40 2.95
C ALA A 41 -3.23 26.69 1.78
N SER A 42 -2.43 25.72 1.36
CA SER A 42 -1.57 25.82 0.18
C SER A 42 -2.35 25.73 -1.15
N GLY A 43 -3.64 25.36 -1.11
CA GLY A 43 -4.47 25.12 -2.29
C GLY A 43 -4.46 23.67 -2.80
N TYR A 44 -3.73 22.78 -2.13
CA TYR A 44 -3.67 21.35 -2.46
C TYR A 44 -4.60 20.52 -1.57
N PRO A 45 -4.97 19.29 -1.96
CA PRO A 45 -5.79 18.41 -1.13
C PRO A 45 -5.18 18.19 0.26
N ARG A 46 -6.01 18.26 1.30
CA ARG A 46 -5.61 18.09 2.69
C ARG A 46 -5.69 16.64 3.14
N TYR A 47 -4.68 16.22 3.89
CA TYR A 47 -4.57 14.92 4.53
C TYR A 47 -4.27 15.08 6.01
N ALA A 48 -4.87 14.25 6.87
CA ALA A 48 -4.65 14.30 8.31
C ALA A 48 -4.54 12.90 8.93
N GLY A 49 -3.73 12.76 9.98
CA GLY A 49 -3.54 11.50 10.71
C GLY A 49 -2.39 11.57 11.71
N ASP A 50 -2.53 10.88 12.84
CA ASP A 50 -1.50 10.79 13.90
C ASP A 50 -0.92 12.15 14.34
N GLY A 51 -1.78 13.18 14.40
CA GLY A 51 -1.38 14.55 14.76
C GLY A 51 -0.65 15.32 13.65
N MET A 52 -0.49 14.75 12.45
CA MET A 52 0.02 15.47 11.28
C MET A 52 -1.13 15.91 10.37
N GLU A 53 -1.02 17.13 9.84
CA GLU A 53 -1.86 17.64 8.76
C GLU A 53 -0.96 18.09 7.62
N ALA A 54 -1.19 17.56 6.42
CA ALA A 54 -0.36 17.84 5.26
C ALA A 54 -1.22 18.21 4.05
N ASP A 55 -0.79 19.24 3.34
CA ASP A 55 -1.34 19.56 2.03
C ASP A 55 -0.39 18.96 0.99
N ILE A 56 -0.88 18.03 0.15
CA ILE A 56 -0.04 17.20 -0.72
C ILE A 56 -0.47 17.36 -2.17
N ASP A 57 0.50 17.59 -3.06
CA ASP A 57 0.29 17.46 -4.50
C ASP A 57 0.25 15.98 -4.90
N PRO A 58 -0.92 15.43 -5.26
CA PRO A 58 -1.02 14.02 -5.60
C PRO A 58 -0.39 13.69 -6.95
N ALA A 59 -0.08 14.67 -7.80
CA ALA A 59 0.58 14.45 -9.09
C ALA A 59 2.11 14.26 -8.92
N THR A 60 2.71 15.00 -7.99
CA THR A 60 4.17 14.98 -7.78
C THR A 60 4.60 14.30 -6.48
N HIS A 61 3.65 13.99 -5.59
CA HIS A 61 3.91 13.49 -4.23
C HIS A 61 4.78 14.45 -3.41
N THR A 62 4.59 15.75 -3.63
CA THR A 62 5.26 16.82 -2.87
C THR A 62 4.36 17.28 -1.72
N VAL A 63 4.94 17.49 -0.55
CA VAL A 63 4.26 18.11 0.59
C VAL A 63 4.42 19.62 0.47
N GLU A 64 3.31 20.32 0.29
CA GLU A 64 3.24 21.76 0.02
C GLU A 64 3.06 22.57 1.32
N ALA A 65 2.44 21.96 2.34
CA ALA A 65 2.37 22.49 3.69
C ALA A 65 2.26 21.34 4.72
N LEU A 66 2.79 21.55 5.92
CA LEU A 66 2.73 20.57 7.02
C LEU A 66 2.52 21.27 8.37
N LEU A 67 1.58 20.73 9.15
CA LEU A 67 1.45 20.99 10.58
C LEU A 67 1.71 19.71 11.36
N VAL A 68 2.41 19.86 12.49
CA VAL A 68 2.66 18.80 13.46
C VAL A 68 2.03 19.21 14.78
N ASP A 69 1.01 18.47 15.20
CA ASP A 69 0.19 18.73 16.39
C ASP A 69 -0.38 20.17 16.42
N GLY A 70 -0.74 20.67 15.23
CA GLY A 70 -1.28 22.03 15.01
C GLY A 70 -0.23 23.15 14.94
N ALA A 71 1.06 22.83 15.05
CA ALA A 71 2.16 23.79 14.93
C ALA A 71 2.87 23.67 13.58
N GLU A 72 3.42 24.78 13.09
CA GLU A 72 4.28 24.78 11.91
C GLU A 72 5.56 23.99 12.17
N LEU A 73 6.14 23.46 11.09
CA LEU A 73 7.34 22.64 11.20
C LEU A 73 8.56 23.47 11.65
N ASP A 74 9.28 22.96 12.65
CA ASP A 74 10.53 23.57 13.12
C ASP A 74 11.61 23.64 12.02
N TYR A 75 12.42 24.69 12.09
CA TYR A 75 13.58 24.84 11.22
C TYR A 75 14.57 23.68 11.37
N GLY A 76 15.19 23.29 10.25
CA GLY A 76 16.13 22.16 10.22
C GLY A 76 15.45 20.80 10.23
N LEU A 77 14.13 20.75 10.09
CA LEU A 77 13.39 19.54 9.76
C LEU A 77 12.85 19.65 8.34
N THR A 78 12.79 18.51 7.65
CA THR A 78 12.16 18.39 6.35
C THR A 78 11.24 17.17 6.32
N VAL A 79 10.33 17.15 5.36
CA VAL A 79 9.28 16.16 5.24
C VAL A 79 9.41 15.41 3.92
N ARG A 80 9.13 14.10 3.94
CA ARG A 80 9.13 13.24 2.75
C ARG A 80 7.94 12.31 2.76
N ILE A 81 7.40 12.00 1.59
CA ILE A 81 6.45 10.91 1.44
C ILE A 81 7.24 9.61 1.29
N ALA A 82 6.90 8.58 2.06
CA ALA A 82 7.48 7.27 1.88
C ALA A 82 7.02 6.71 0.52
N GLU A 83 7.96 6.43 -0.37
CA GLU A 83 7.65 5.66 -1.57
C GLU A 83 7.30 4.25 -1.13
N ARG A 84 6.02 3.87 -1.25
CA ARG A 84 5.65 2.45 -1.18
C ARG A 84 6.44 1.76 -2.29
N ARG A 85 7.41 0.90 -1.94
CA ARG A 85 7.99 -0.04 -2.90
C ARG A 85 6.83 -0.75 -3.59
N GLY A 86 6.65 -0.50 -4.88
CA GLY A 86 5.42 -0.74 -5.63
C GLY A 86 4.76 -2.07 -5.28
N GLY A 87 3.62 -2.00 -4.59
CA GLY A 87 2.60 -3.03 -4.67
C GLY A 87 1.76 -2.73 -5.89
N THR A 88 1.84 -3.60 -6.89
CA THR A 88 1.03 -3.58 -8.11
C THR A 88 -0.41 -3.18 -7.79
N GLY A 89 -0.83 -2.03 -8.32
CA GLY A 89 -2.25 -1.68 -8.40
C GLY A 89 -2.92 -2.58 -9.43
N GLU A 90 -3.23 -3.82 -9.05
CA GLU A 90 -4.28 -4.56 -9.72
C GLU A 90 -5.61 -4.18 -9.06
N ALA A 91 -6.35 -3.38 -9.82
CA ALA A 91 -7.69 -2.95 -9.52
C ALA A 91 -8.57 -4.15 -9.17
N GLY A 92 -9.31 -4.02 -8.06
CA GLY A 92 -10.50 -4.83 -7.86
C GLY A 92 -11.41 -4.69 -9.07
N THR A 93 -11.66 -5.81 -9.73
CA THR A 93 -12.95 -6.03 -10.41
C THR A 93 -13.67 -7.10 -9.62
N ALA A 94 -14.93 -6.78 -9.36
CA ALA A 94 -15.88 -7.46 -8.52
C ALA A 94 -16.05 -8.95 -8.85
N THR A 95 -16.31 -9.69 -7.79
CA THR A 95 -17.22 -10.83 -7.69
C THR A 95 -18.35 -10.80 -8.72
N GLU A 96 -18.63 -11.92 -9.41
CA GLU A 96 -19.86 -12.71 -9.19
C GLU A 96 -19.86 -14.07 -9.93
N PRO A 97 -20.63 -15.07 -9.43
CA PRO A 97 -20.60 -16.48 -9.84
C PRO A 97 -21.79 -16.92 -10.72
N ALA A 98 -21.59 -17.95 -11.55
CA ALA A 98 -22.54 -18.86 -12.23
C ALA A 98 -21.84 -19.37 -13.52
N GLY A 99 -21.95 -20.60 -14.00
CA GLY A 99 -22.81 -21.73 -13.70
C GLY A 99 -22.33 -22.92 -14.54
N GLU A 100 -22.85 -24.09 -14.20
CA GLU A 100 -22.65 -25.38 -14.87
C GLU A 100 -22.83 -25.34 -16.40
N SER A 101 -22.08 -26.17 -17.13
CA SER A 101 -22.63 -27.29 -17.92
C SER A 101 -21.56 -27.92 -18.85
N GLU A 102 -21.31 -29.19 -18.56
CA GLU A 102 -21.01 -30.35 -19.42
C GLU A 102 -20.90 -30.14 -20.95
N ALA A 103 -19.89 -30.74 -21.58
CA ALA A 103 -20.07 -31.88 -22.50
C ALA A 103 -18.81 -32.18 -23.36
N GLY A 104 -18.48 -33.47 -23.43
CA GLY A 104 -17.87 -34.15 -24.58
C GLY A 104 -16.35 -34.11 -24.70
N GLU A 105 -15.64 -35.18 -25.05
CA GLU A 105 -16.05 -36.52 -25.44
C GLU A 105 -14.77 -37.40 -25.47
N SER A 106 -14.92 -38.61 -24.93
CA SER A 106 -14.42 -39.88 -25.46
C SER A 106 -13.04 -39.94 -26.13
N GLU A 107 -12.08 -40.55 -25.44
CA GLU A 107 -11.13 -41.46 -26.10
C GLU A 107 -11.30 -42.87 -25.52
N ALA A 108 -11.88 -43.73 -26.36
CA ALA A 108 -11.79 -45.19 -26.26
C ALA A 108 -10.30 -45.57 -26.18
N GLY A 109 -9.86 -46.42 -25.26
CA GLY A 109 -10.30 -47.79 -25.09
C GLY A 109 -9.21 -48.69 -25.66
N GLU A 110 -8.60 -49.53 -24.83
CA GLU A 110 -8.51 -50.98 -25.04
C GLU A 110 -7.67 -51.66 -23.95
N ARG A 111 -8.38 -52.50 -23.16
CA ARG A 111 -8.09 -53.89 -22.77
C ARG A 111 -6.71 -54.15 -22.10
N THR A 112 -6.60 -54.86 -20.99
CA THR A 112 -7.04 -56.27 -20.84
C THR A 112 -6.78 -56.75 -19.39
N ALA A 113 -7.76 -57.51 -18.87
CA ALA A 113 -7.66 -58.60 -17.88
C ALA A 113 -7.14 -58.36 -16.45
N GLU A 114 -8.06 -58.50 -15.51
CA GLU A 114 -7.87 -59.10 -14.18
C GLU A 114 -7.32 -60.55 -14.30
N PRO A 115 -6.74 -61.17 -13.26
CA PRO A 115 -7.58 -61.72 -12.19
C PRO A 115 -6.95 -61.72 -10.77
N THR A 116 -7.83 -61.73 -9.75
CA THR A 116 -7.79 -62.50 -8.47
C THR A 116 -6.47 -62.55 -7.66
N GLU A 117 -6.42 -62.38 -6.34
CA GLU A 117 -6.89 -63.27 -5.26
C GLU A 117 -6.60 -62.53 -3.93
N GLU A 118 -7.54 -62.48 -2.98
CA GLU A 118 -7.47 -63.25 -1.71
C GLU A 118 -6.27 -62.88 -0.82
N THR A 119 -6.42 -62.16 0.30
CA THR A 119 -6.56 -62.70 1.66
C THR A 119 -6.54 -61.46 2.58
N GLY A 120 -7.50 -61.17 3.45
CA GLY A 120 -7.83 -61.95 4.64
C GLY A 120 -7.15 -61.33 5.87
N ASP A 121 -7.95 -60.52 6.58
CA ASP A 121 -7.90 -60.12 7.99
C ASP A 121 -7.08 -61.05 8.92
N ARG A 122 -6.12 -60.48 9.66
CA ARG A 122 -5.84 -60.75 11.09
C ARG A 122 -5.03 -59.62 11.73
#